data_AF-D0IBW1-F1
#
_entry.id   AF-D0IBW1-F1
#
_cell.length_a   1.000
_cell.length_b   1.000
_cell.length_c   1.000
_cell.angle_alpha   90.00
_cell.angle_beta   90.00
_cell.angle_gamma   90.00
#
_symmetry.space_group_name_H-M   'P 1'
#
loop_
_entity.id
_entity.type
_entity.pdbx_description
1 polymer ?
#
loop_
_entity_poly.entity_id
_entity_poly.type
_entity_poly.pdbx_seq_one_letter_code
_entity_poly.pdbx_strand_id
1 'polypeptide(L)' 'MSNTGLENAPDDIKLAVDLIYLLESNGIDPKTALKAIDIVKSDLERKLEQIND' A
#
# COMPACT_ATOMS: atom_id res chain seq x y z
N MET A 1 -7.77 -24.29 -5.47
CA MET A 1 -8.50 -23.98 -4.22
C MET A 1 -7.41 -23.74 -3.18
N SER A 2 -7.05 -22.50 -2.82
CA SER A 2 -7.91 -21.49 -2.19
C SER A 2 -7.41 -20.08 -2.54
N ASN A 3 -8.25 -19.24 -3.17
CA ASN A 3 -7.99 -17.79 -3.30
C ASN A 3 -9.13 -16.94 -2.70
N THR A 4 -10.00 -17.56 -1.90
CA THR A 4 -11.25 -16.94 -1.41
C THR A 4 -11.05 -15.94 -0.26
N GLY A 5 -9.81 -15.69 0.17
CA GLY A 5 -9.49 -14.72 1.22
C GLY A 5 -9.32 -13.29 0.71
N LEU A 6 -8.63 -13.11 -0.43
CA LEU A 6 -8.34 -11.78 -0.98
C LEU A 6 -9.52 -11.19 -1.74
N GLU A 7 -10.32 -12.00 -2.43
CA GLU A 7 -11.46 -11.48 -3.20
C GLU A 7 -12.52 -10.81 -2.32
N ASN A 8 -12.67 -11.26 -1.07
CA ASN A 8 -13.59 -10.71 -0.08
C ASN A 8 -12.91 -9.78 0.95
N ALA A 9 -11.60 -9.53 0.82
CA ALA A 9 -10.90 -8.64 1.74
C ALA A 9 -11.37 -7.18 1.54
N PRO A 10 -11.21 -6.31 2.55
CA PRO A 10 -11.31 -4.86 2.35
C PRO A 10 -10.35 -4.35 1.27
N ASP A 11 -10.73 -3.28 0.57
CA ASP A 11 -9.94 -2.75 -0.55
C ASP A 11 -8.54 -2.29 -0.13
N ASP A 12 -8.39 -1.77 1.09
CA ASP A 12 -7.11 -1.41 1.69
C ASP A 12 -6.18 -2.62 1.86
N ILE A 13 -6.74 -3.77 2.25
CA ILE A 13 -5.98 -5.02 2.40
C ILE A 13 -5.56 -5.56 1.04
N LYS A 14 -6.44 -5.55 0.04
CA LYS A 14 -6.08 -5.98 -1.32
C LYS A 14 -4.97 -5.12 -1.90
N LEU A 15 -5.11 -3.79 -1.78
CA LEU A 15 -4.11 -2.84 -2.25
C LEU A 15 -2.76 -3.04 -1.54
N ALA A 16 -2.76 -3.26 -0.23
CA ALA A 16 -1.52 -3.53 0.50
C ALA A 16 -0.81 -4.79 -0.02
N VAL A 17 -1.56 -5.85 -0.32
CA VAL A 17 -1.00 -7.09 -0.89
C VAL A 17 -0.43 -6.87 -2.28
N ASP A 18 -1.14 -6.15 -3.15
CA ASP A 18 -0.65 -5.81 -4.48
C ASP A 18 0.64 -4.96 -4.44
N LEU A 19 0.70 -4.00 -3.52
CA LEU A 19 1.89 -3.17 -3.31
C LEU A 19 3.08 -3.97 -2.82
N ILE A 20 2.88 -4.88 -1.86
CA ILE A 20 3.93 -5.79 -1.37
C ILE A 20 4.46 -6.64 -2.52
N TYR A 21 3.56 -7.26 -3.30
CA TYR A 21 3.94 -8.07 -4.45
C TYR A 21 4.76 -7.28 -5.47
N LEU A 22 4.37 -6.03 -5.76
CA LEU A 22 5.10 -5.16 -6.68
C LEU A 22 6.52 -4.86 -6.17
N LEU A 23 6.65 -4.53 -4.88
CA LEU A 23 7.95 -4.21 -4.27
C LEU A 23 8.89 -5.41 -4.27
N GLU A 24 8.38 -6.59 -3.92
CA GLU A 24 9.13 -7.84 -3.94
C GLU A 24 9.54 -8.24 -5.35
N SER A 25 8.63 -8.14 -6.31
CA SER A 25 8.89 -8.48 -7.73
C SER A 25 9.94 -7.58 -8.38
N ASN A 26 10.09 -6.36 -7.88
CA ASN A 26 11.14 -5.42 -8.31
C ASN A 26 12.43 -5.52 -7.46
N GLY A 27 12.51 -6.46 -6.52
CA GLY A 27 13.68 -6.66 -5.67
C GLY A 27 14.01 -5.46 -4.77
N ILE A 28 12.99 -4.68 -4.38
CA ILE A 28 13.18 -3.49 -3.56
C ILE A 28 13.51 -3.91 -2.13
N ASP A 29 14.59 -3.37 -1.58
CA ASP A 29 14.95 -3.60 -0.17
C ASP A 29 13.82 -3.13 0.77
N PRO A 30 13.39 -3.96 1.75
CA PRO A 30 12.29 -3.60 2.64
C PRO A 30 12.48 -2.28 3.39
N LYS A 31 13.72 -1.89 3.74
CA LYS A 31 13.96 -0.60 4.41
C LYS A 31 13.77 0.56 3.45
N THR A 32 14.13 0.38 2.19
CA THR A 32 13.86 1.37 1.13
C THR A 32 12.36 1.48 0.86
N ALA A 33 11.66 0.35 0.78
CA ALA A 33 10.21 0.30 0.60
C ALA A 33 9.47 1.02 1.75
N LEU A 34 9.83 0.75 3.00
CA LEU A 34 9.23 1.42 4.16
C LEU A 34 9.39 2.94 4.11
N LYS A 35 10.60 3.44 3.81
CA LYS A 35 10.82 4.89 3.67
C LYS A 35 9.98 5.51 2.55
N ALA A 36 9.83 4.81 1.43
CA ALA A 36 8.99 5.27 0.33
C ALA A 36 7.50 5.30 0.72
N ILE A 37 7.03 4.25 1.42
CA ILE A 37 5.66 4.17 1.92
C ILE A 37 5.36 5.30 2.90
N ASP A 38 6.29 5.66 3.80
CA ASP A 38 6.13 6.79 4.71
C ASP A 38 5.92 8.11 3.95
N ILE A 39 6.69 8.34 2.87
CA ILE A 39 6.53 9.53 2.03
C ILE A 39 5.16 9.55 1.36
N VAL A 40 4.74 8.42 0.78
CA VAL A 40 3.42 8.28 0.14
C VAL A 40 2.30 8.50 1.15
N LYS A 41 2.40 7.91 2.35
CA LYS A 41 1.45 8.10 3.44
C LYS A 41 1.29 9.57 3.79
N SER A 42 2.40 10.28 4.05
CA SER A 42 2.35 11.70 4.38
C SER A 42 1.77 12.57 3.25
N ASP A 43 1.93 12.17 1.98
CA ASP A 43 1.30 12.87 0.86
C ASP A 43 -0.22 12.68 0.82
N LEU A 44 -0.68 11.46 1.08
CA LEU A 44 -2.11 11.16 1.17
C LEU A 44 -2.76 11.86 2.38
N GLU A 45 -2.08 11.89 3.53
CA GLU A 45 -2.54 12.62 4.71
C GLU A 45 -2.71 14.12 4.41
N ARG A 46 -1.72 14.76 3.78
CA ARG A 46 -1.83 16.18 3.36
C ARG A 46 -2.99 16.42 2.38
N LYS A 47 -3.24 15.49 1.45
CA LYS A 47 -4.38 15.59 0.52
C LYS A 47 -5.71 15.49 1.25
N LEU A 48 -5.80 14.64 2.26
CA LEU A 48 -7.00 14.54 3.10
C LEU A 48 -7.22 15.82 3.91
N GLU A 49 -6.16 16.42 4.44
CA GLU A 49 -6.23 17.71 5.12
C GLU A 49 -6.75 18.81 4.17
N GLN A 50 -6.24 18.88 2.94
CA GLN A 50 -6.70 19.84 1.92
C GLN A 50 -8.15 19.65 1.47
N ILE A 51 -8.72 18.45 1.61
CA ILE A 51 -10.14 18.19 1.28
C ILE A 51 -11.07 18.70 2.38
N ASN A 52 -10.55 18.88 3.60
CA ASN A 52 -11.32 19.31 4.76
C ASN A 52 -11.30 20.85 4.99
N ASP A 53 -10.64 21.60 4.11
CA ASP A 53 -10.62 23.08 4.06
C ASP A 53 -11.54 23.61 2.93
#